data_AF-A0A2E1H5E9-F1
#
_entry.id   AF-A0A2E1H5E9-F1
#
_cell.length_a   1.000
_cell.length_b   1.000
_cell.length_c   1.000
_cell.angle_alpha   90.00
_cell.angle_beta   90.00
_cell.angle_gamma   90.00
#
_symmetry.space_group_name_H-M   'P 1'
#
loop_
_entity.id
_entity.type
_entity.pdbx_description
1 polymer ?
#
loop_
_entity_poly.entity_id
_entity_poly.type
_entity_poly.pdbx_seq_one_letter_code
_entity_poly.pdbx_strand_id
1 'polypeptide(L)'
;MIYLNVFNAINIQVGYSDSNGSCLVNLMKRQSQSQLSPKSLASAIGVSESSMKRWIDQGQLPVHITSGGHRKISFSDAIEFVRAHKRRVVDPSALGLGGSEGAHLVINESELVDILKTGDSAHLSNSLLQLHLSGYGLPTLFDALLPELRLVGELGLDDSRYISTEHLYSMTLAKALSQLQLYLPAVDNMPIAIGGTLAPDP
;
A
#
# COMPACT_ATOMS: atom_id res chain seq x y z
N MET A 1 11.94 -8.52 17.13
CA MET A 1 10.83 -9.47 16.95
C MET A 1 9.71 -8.98 16.05
N ILE A 2 9.32 -7.69 16.03
CA ILE A 2 8.13 -7.24 15.26
C ILE A 2 8.35 -7.08 13.75
N TYR A 3 9.59 -6.87 13.32
CA TYR A 3 9.92 -6.81 11.89
C TYR A 3 9.55 -8.09 11.14
N LEU A 4 9.48 -9.22 11.87
CA LEU A 4 9.26 -10.52 11.27
C LEU A 4 7.78 -10.85 11.12
N ASN A 5 6.93 -10.49 12.08
CA ASN A 5 5.50 -10.77 11.99
C ASN A 5 4.78 -9.93 10.93
N VAL A 6 5.27 -8.71 10.67
CA VAL A 6 4.76 -7.88 9.58
C VAL A 6 5.08 -8.51 8.22
N PHE A 7 6.28 -9.07 8.05
CA PHE A 7 6.63 -9.81 6.84
C PHE A 7 5.90 -11.16 6.75
N ASN A 8 5.67 -11.83 7.87
CA ASN A 8 4.91 -13.08 7.93
C ASN A 8 3.45 -12.86 7.49
N ALA A 9 2.87 -11.71 7.84
CA ALA A 9 1.51 -11.37 7.47
C ALA A 9 1.36 -10.77 6.04
N ILE A 10 2.48 -10.44 5.39
CA ILE A 10 2.53 -10.19 3.93
C ILE A 10 2.55 -11.53 3.15
N ASN A 11 2.87 -12.65 3.81
CA ASN A 11 2.72 -14.00 3.25
C ASN A 11 1.35 -14.60 3.63
N ILE A 12 0.43 -14.49 2.67
CA ILE A 12 -0.38 -15.60 2.14
C ILE A 12 -0.32 -16.87 3.02
N GLN A 13 -1.45 -17.23 3.64
CA GLN A 13 -1.78 -18.53 4.22
C GLN A 13 -0.70 -19.62 3.99
N VAL A 14 0.19 -19.82 4.95
CA VAL A 14 1.04 -21.02 4.96
C VAL A 14 0.20 -22.16 5.49
N GLY A 15 -0.34 -22.93 4.56
CA GLY A 15 -1.05 -24.17 4.83
C GLY A 15 -0.18 -25.18 5.58
N TYR A 16 -0.83 -25.87 6.51
CA TYR A 16 -0.27 -27.04 7.19
C TYR A 16 0.11 -28.11 6.15
N SER A 17 1.33 -28.63 6.23
CA SER A 17 1.81 -29.68 5.33
C SER A 17 1.20 -31.03 5.72
N ASP A 18 0.27 -31.55 4.92
CA ASP A 18 0.01 -32.99 4.90
C ASP A 18 1.01 -33.69 3.98
N SER A 19 1.41 -34.90 4.38
CA SER A 19 2.58 -35.68 3.95
C SER A 19 2.58 -36.19 2.50
N ASN A 20 1.82 -35.58 1.58
CA ASN A 20 1.68 -36.03 0.19
C ASN A 20 2.12 -35.00 -0.87
N GLY A 21 3.12 -34.17 -0.56
CA GLY A 21 4.03 -33.61 -1.57
C GLY A 21 3.44 -32.76 -2.69
N SER A 22 2.21 -32.27 -2.57
CA SER A 22 1.59 -31.32 -3.48
C SER A 22 1.45 -29.97 -2.79
N CYS A 23 2.56 -29.24 -2.67
CA CYS A 23 2.51 -27.82 -2.34
C CYS A 23 1.89 -27.09 -3.53
N LEU A 24 0.56 -27.04 -3.53
CA LEU A 24 -0.20 -26.09 -4.32
C LEU A 24 0.14 -24.70 -3.79
N VAL A 25 1.26 -24.15 -4.29
CA VAL A 25 1.47 -22.71 -4.32
C VAL A 25 0.34 -22.17 -5.20
N ASN A 26 -0.81 -21.96 -4.58
CA ASN A 26 -1.86 -21.12 -5.12
C ASN A 26 -1.28 -19.71 -5.09
N LEU A 27 -0.41 -19.45 -6.06
CA LEU A 27 0.06 -18.15 -6.48
C LEU A 27 -1.22 -17.40 -6.85
N MET A 28 -1.81 -16.73 -5.86
CA MET A 28 -2.98 -15.91 -6.03
C MET A 28 -2.65 -14.98 -7.19
N LYS A 29 -3.32 -15.21 -8.33
CA LYS A 29 -3.39 -14.24 -9.43
C LYS A 29 -3.64 -12.89 -8.77
N ARG A 30 -2.62 -12.04 -8.78
CA ARG A 30 -2.63 -10.67 -8.27
C ARG A 30 -3.84 -9.98 -8.90
N GLN A 31 -4.97 -9.96 -8.19
CA GLN A 31 -6.23 -9.58 -8.81
C GLN A 31 -6.28 -8.08 -9.03
N SER A 32 -6.48 -7.76 -10.32
CA SER A 32 -6.91 -6.50 -10.90
C SER A 32 -6.05 -5.28 -10.60
N GLN A 33 -5.25 -4.91 -11.60
CA GLN A 33 -4.91 -3.51 -11.87
C GLN A 33 -6.17 -2.66 -11.69
N SER A 34 -6.23 -1.88 -10.62
CA SER A 34 -7.28 -0.89 -10.40
C SER A 34 -7.12 0.19 -11.47
N GLN A 35 -7.86 0.06 -12.56
CA GLN A 35 -7.77 0.99 -13.68
C GLN A 35 -8.62 2.23 -13.41
N LEU A 36 -7.98 3.39 -13.41
CA LEU A 36 -8.61 4.69 -13.24
C LEU A 36 -9.15 5.22 -14.56
N SER A 37 -10.25 5.97 -14.48
CA SER A 37 -10.69 6.79 -15.61
C SER A 37 -9.90 8.11 -15.62
N PRO A 38 -9.66 8.72 -16.79
CA PRO A 38 -9.04 10.05 -16.87
C PRO A 38 -9.78 11.10 -16.04
N LYS A 39 -11.11 10.99 -15.95
CA LYS A 39 -11.94 11.88 -15.13
C LYS A 39 -11.65 11.72 -13.64
N SER A 40 -11.57 10.48 -13.16
CA SER A 40 -11.22 10.15 -11.77
C SER A 40 -9.86 10.72 -11.41
N LEU A 41 -8.85 10.50 -12.24
CA LEU A 41 -7.51 11.04 -12.00
C LEU A 41 -7.50 12.57 -12.03
N ALA A 42 -8.20 13.20 -12.97
CA ALA A 42 -8.27 14.65 -13.07
C ALA A 42 -8.87 15.29 -11.82
N SER A 43 -9.95 14.70 -11.29
CA SER A 43 -10.56 15.09 -10.01
C SER A 43 -9.58 14.94 -8.85
N ALA A 44 -8.90 13.80 -8.79
CA ALA A 44 -7.95 13.49 -7.71
C ALA A 44 -6.80 14.50 -7.61
N ILE A 45 -6.29 14.98 -8.74
CA ILE A 45 -5.15 15.93 -8.77
C ILE A 45 -5.59 17.39 -8.94
N GLY A 46 -6.89 17.66 -8.96
CA GLY A 46 -7.45 19.02 -9.05
C GLY A 46 -7.23 19.71 -10.40
N VAL A 47 -7.21 18.98 -11.51
CA VAL A 47 -7.06 19.56 -12.86
C VAL A 47 -8.32 19.38 -13.70
N SER A 48 -8.48 20.22 -14.72
CA SER A 48 -9.58 20.07 -15.67
C SER A 48 -9.42 18.83 -16.54
N GLU A 49 -10.54 18.21 -16.93
CA GLU A 49 -10.55 17.07 -17.87
C GLU A 49 -9.83 17.43 -19.19
N SER A 50 -9.91 18.67 -19.65
CA SER A 50 -9.20 19.15 -20.85
C SER A 50 -7.68 19.14 -20.68
N SER A 51 -7.16 19.47 -19.50
CA SER A 51 -5.71 19.40 -19.21
C SER A 51 -5.24 17.95 -19.19
N MET A 52 -6.04 17.07 -18.56
CA MET A 52 -5.78 15.63 -18.54
C MET A 52 -5.75 15.05 -19.96
N LYS A 53 -6.74 15.39 -20.81
CA LYS A 53 -6.77 14.96 -22.22
C LYS A 53 -5.51 15.39 -22.97
N ARG A 54 -5.08 16.65 -22.81
CA ARG A 54 -3.87 17.17 -23.46
C ARG A 54 -2.61 16.38 -23.05
N TRP A 55 -2.46 16.05 -21.77
CA TRP A 55 -1.30 15.27 -21.30
C TRP A 55 -1.31 13.84 -21.86
N ILE A 56 -2.49 13.21 -21.91
CA ILE A 56 -2.64 11.89 -22.54
C ILE A 56 -2.30 11.98 -24.04
N ASP A 57 -2.86 12.95 -24.76
CA ASP A 57 -2.65 13.11 -26.21
C ASP A 57 -1.18 13.49 -26.54
N GLN A 58 -0.47 14.14 -25.61
CA GLN A 58 0.96 14.43 -25.69
C GLN A 58 1.86 13.26 -25.29
N GLY A 59 1.29 12.13 -24.85
CA GLY A 59 2.03 10.95 -24.41
C GLY A 59 2.70 11.08 -23.04
N GLN A 60 2.34 12.10 -22.25
CA GLN A 60 2.89 12.30 -20.90
C GLN A 60 2.28 11.36 -19.85
N LEU A 61 1.10 10.80 -20.15
CA LEU A 61 0.41 9.83 -19.30
C LEU A 61 -0.03 8.62 -20.15
N PRO A 62 0.51 7.42 -19.90
CA PRO A 62 0.10 6.20 -20.58
C PRO A 62 -1.39 5.89 -20.35
N VAL A 63 -2.07 5.44 -21.41
CA VAL A 63 -3.46 4.96 -21.34
C VAL A 63 -3.66 3.70 -22.16
N HIS A 64 -4.47 2.79 -21.62
CA HIS A 64 -5.00 1.64 -22.34
C HIS A 64 -6.42 1.94 -22.81
N ILE A 65 -6.73 1.56 -24.05
CA ILE A 65 -8.08 1.70 -24.60
C ILE A 65 -8.77 0.35 -24.47
N THR A 66 -9.96 0.33 -23.85
CA THR A 66 -10.78 -0.89 -23.78
C THR A 66 -11.40 -1.20 -25.14
N SER A 67 -11.91 -2.42 -25.31
CA SER A 67 -12.66 -2.82 -26.52
C SER A 67 -13.86 -1.89 -26.84
N GLY A 68 -14.38 -1.18 -25.84
CA GLY A 68 -15.44 -0.17 -26.00
C GLY A 68 -14.96 1.27 -26.24
N GLY A 69 -13.66 1.51 -26.45
CA GLY A 69 -13.11 2.83 -26.75
C GLY A 69 -12.88 3.76 -25.55
N HIS A 70 -13.11 3.27 -24.32
CA HIS A 70 -12.84 4.06 -23.12
C HIS A 70 -11.35 4.01 -22.76
N ARG A 71 -10.79 5.18 -22.43
CA ARG A 71 -9.42 5.30 -21.93
C ARG A 71 -9.37 4.88 -20.46
N LYS A 72 -8.38 4.05 -20.11
CA LYS A 72 -8.09 3.54 -18.77
C LYS A 72 -6.62 3.80 -18.45
N ILE A 73 -6.35 4.28 -17.24
CA ILE A 73 -5.01 4.56 -16.74
C ILE A 73 -4.72 3.52 -15.66
N SER A 74 -3.54 2.90 -15.67
CA SER A 74 -3.17 2.03 -14.56
C SER A 74 -2.88 2.87 -13.31
N PHE A 75 -3.17 2.33 -12.12
CA PHE A 75 -2.89 3.06 -10.88
C PHE A 75 -1.41 3.43 -10.74
N SER A 76 -0.51 2.55 -11.19
CA SER A 76 0.92 2.80 -11.23
C SER A 76 1.30 3.99 -12.10
N ASP A 77 0.76 4.07 -13.32
CA ASP A 77 1.05 5.20 -14.22
C ASP A 77 0.53 6.51 -13.60
N ALA A 78 -0.61 6.45 -12.92
CA ALA A 78 -1.16 7.60 -12.20
C ALA A 78 -0.26 8.06 -11.04
N ILE A 79 0.24 7.14 -10.21
CA ILE A 79 1.18 7.45 -9.11
C ILE A 79 2.46 8.06 -9.67
N GLU A 80 3.06 7.42 -10.67
CA GLU A 80 4.30 7.89 -11.28
C GLU A 80 4.11 9.27 -11.90
N PHE A 81 3.01 9.49 -12.62
CA PHE A 81 2.66 10.79 -13.18
C PHE A 81 2.53 11.88 -12.12
N VAL A 82 1.80 11.62 -11.03
CA VAL A 82 1.62 12.57 -9.92
C VAL A 82 2.95 12.97 -9.31
N ARG A 83 3.82 11.97 -9.05
CA ARG A 83 5.13 12.18 -8.44
C ARG A 83 6.07 12.93 -9.39
N ALA A 84 6.14 12.53 -10.66
CA ALA A 84 6.98 13.19 -11.67
C ALA A 84 6.62 14.67 -11.86
N HIS A 85 5.33 15.00 -11.81
CA HIS A 85 4.84 16.36 -11.97
C HIS A 85 4.73 17.14 -10.64
N LYS A 86 5.17 16.55 -9.51
CA LYS A 86 5.08 17.11 -8.15
C LYS A 86 3.69 17.67 -7.84
N ARG A 87 2.64 16.97 -8.29
CA ARG A 87 1.26 17.41 -8.09
C ARG A 87 0.78 16.98 -6.71
N ARG A 88 -0.01 17.84 -6.07
CA ARG A 88 -0.71 17.49 -4.84
C ARG A 88 -1.98 16.71 -5.20
N VAL A 89 -2.23 15.62 -4.48
CA VAL A 89 -3.54 14.94 -4.52
C VAL A 89 -4.51 15.77 -3.69
N VAL A 90 -5.52 16.30 -4.35
CA VAL A 90 -6.55 17.17 -3.78
C VAL A 90 -7.73 16.35 -3.27
N ASP A 91 -8.06 15.25 -3.97
CA ASP A 91 -9.15 14.34 -3.61
C ASP A 91 -8.68 12.87 -3.66
N PRO A 92 -8.21 12.31 -2.53
CA PRO A 92 -7.84 10.90 -2.42
C PRO A 92 -9.01 9.95 -2.73
N SER A 93 -10.25 10.34 -2.42
CA SER A 93 -11.45 9.52 -2.65
C SER A 93 -11.71 9.29 -4.13
N ALA A 94 -11.35 10.26 -4.99
CA ALA A 94 -11.44 10.11 -6.45
C ALA A 94 -10.48 9.06 -7.03
N LEU A 95 -9.44 8.66 -6.29
CA LEU A 95 -8.59 7.53 -6.63
C LEU A 95 -9.18 6.19 -6.15
N GLY A 96 -10.40 6.17 -5.59
CA GLY A 96 -10.97 4.97 -4.99
C GLY A 96 -10.26 4.54 -3.70
N LEU A 97 -9.51 5.46 -3.08
CA LEU A 97 -8.94 5.30 -1.75
C LEU A 97 -10.07 5.54 -0.76
N GLY A 98 -10.87 4.51 -0.52
CA GLY A 98 -11.92 4.55 0.48
C GLY A 98 -11.32 4.71 1.87
N GLY A 99 -11.76 5.72 2.60
CA GLY A 99 -11.44 5.89 4.02
C GLY A 99 -11.24 7.36 4.37
N SER A 100 -12.20 7.90 5.13
CA SER A 100 -12.28 9.26 5.65
C SER A 100 -12.59 10.34 4.62
N GLU A 101 -13.89 10.59 4.41
CA GLU A 101 -14.36 11.89 3.93
C GLU A 101 -13.70 13.02 4.75
N GLY A 102 -12.96 13.91 4.08
CA GLY A 102 -12.64 15.24 4.63
C GLY A 102 -11.31 15.43 5.35
N ALA A 103 -10.41 14.46 5.44
CA ALA A 103 -9.10 14.69 6.03
C ALA A 103 -8.10 15.24 4.99
N HIS A 104 -8.18 16.55 4.71
CA HIS A 104 -7.07 17.29 4.11
C HIS A 104 -5.98 17.49 5.19
N LEU A 105 -5.51 16.40 5.78
CA LEU A 105 -4.47 16.44 6.79
C LEU A 105 -3.14 16.39 6.05
N VAL A 106 -2.32 17.41 6.28
CA VAL A 106 -0.89 17.32 6.01
C VAL A 106 -0.37 16.34 7.04
N ILE A 107 -0.46 15.05 6.72
CA ILE A 107 0.03 13.99 7.60
C ILE A 107 1.55 14.13 7.61
N ASN A 108 2.12 14.23 8.81
CA ASN A 108 3.56 14.17 9.00
C ASN A 108 3.96 12.73 9.30
N GLU A 109 5.20 12.37 8.97
CA GLU A 109 5.79 11.05 9.25
C GLU A 109 5.59 10.60 10.71
N SER A 110 5.59 11.57 11.65
CA SER A 110 5.35 11.36 13.07
C SER A 110 3.97 10.82 13.43
N GLU A 111 2.94 11.08 12.61
CA GLU A 111 1.56 10.66 12.88
C GLU A 111 1.31 9.19 12.50
N LEU A 112 2.19 8.58 11.68
CA LEU A 112 2.03 7.18 11.25
C LEU A 112 2.03 6.21 12.44
N VAL A 113 2.84 6.49 13.46
CA VAL A 113 2.92 5.68 14.68
C VAL A 113 1.63 5.78 15.48
N ASP A 114 1.05 6.97 15.59
CA ASP A 114 -0.23 7.16 16.29
C ASP A 114 -1.37 6.45 15.56
N ILE A 115 -1.38 6.49 14.23
CA ILE A 115 -2.35 5.75 13.42
C ILE A 115 -2.17 4.24 13.62
N LEU A 116 -0.94 3.72 13.60
CA LEU A 116 -0.65 2.31 13.89
C LEU A 116 -1.21 1.89 15.26
N LYS A 117 -1.03 2.73 16.28
CA LYS A 117 -1.52 2.51 17.65
C LYS A 117 -3.04 2.37 17.74
N THR A 118 -3.79 2.98 16.83
CA THR A 118 -5.27 2.86 16.78
C THR A 118 -5.75 1.52 16.24
N GLY A 119 -4.89 0.80 15.50
CA GLY A 119 -5.27 -0.43 14.82
C GLY A 119 -6.03 -0.26 13.50
N ASP A 120 -6.28 0.98 13.06
CA ASP A 120 -7.01 1.26 11.81
C ASP A 120 -6.12 1.05 10.57
N SER A 121 -6.20 -0.17 10.00
CA SER A 121 -5.43 -0.53 8.81
C SER A 121 -5.80 0.28 7.57
N ALA A 122 -7.05 0.73 7.44
CA ALA A 122 -7.51 1.48 6.28
C ALA A 122 -6.94 2.90 6.33
N HIS A 123 -7.00 3.54 7.49
CA HIS A 123 -6.37 4.83 7.73
C HIS A 123 -4.85 4.74 7.51
N LEU A 124 -4.18 3.72 8.05
CA LEU A 124 -2.74 3.54 7.86
C LEU A 124 -2.36 3.38 6.38
N SER A 125 -3.08 2.54 5.63
CA SER A 125 -2.86 2.35 4.19
C SER A 125 -3.02 3.67 3.41
N ASN A 126 -4.09 4.40 3.68
CA ASN A 126 -4.37 5.67 3.01
C ASN A 126 -3.29 6.72 3.32
N SER A 127 -2.85 6.82 4.58
CA SER A 127 -1.81 7.74 5.01
C SER A 127 -0.45 7.42 4.37
N LEU A 128 -0.06 6.14 4.32
CA LEU A 128 1.15 5.70 3.63
C LEU A 128 1.11 6.08 2.15
N LEU A 129 -0.02 5.87 1.48
CA LEU A 129 -0.17 6.20 0.07
C LEU A 129 -0.15 7.72 -0.17
N GLN A 130 -0.81 8.51 0.68
CA GLN A 130 -0.80 9.98 0.56
C GLN A 130 0.60 10.56 0.74
N LEU A 131 1.37 10.08 1.72
CA LEU A 131 2.76 10.47 1.91
C LEU A 131 3.62 10.04 0.73
N HIS A 132 3.39 8.84 0.19
CA HIS A 132 4.10 8.36 -0.99
C HIS A 132 3.83 9.23 -2.23
N LEU A 133 2.57 9.59 -2.46
CA LEU A 133 2.14 10.49 -3.52
C LEU A 133 2.71 11.91 -3.35
N SER A 134 2.93 12.33 -2.10
CA SER A 134 3.57 13.60 -1.76
C SER A 134 5.09 13.61 -1.99
N GLY A 135 5.68 12.45 -2.35
CA GLY A 135 7.08 12.33 -2.77
C GLY A 135 7.95 11.49 -1.85
N TYR A 136 7.49 11.14 -0.65
CA TYR A 136 8.23 10.29 0.27
C TYR A 136 8.44 8.88 -0.31
N GLY A 137 9.63 8.32 -0.14
CA GLY A 137 9.91 6.93 -0.49
C GLY A 137 9.25 5.99 0.52
N LEU A 138 8.70 4.87 0.06
CA LEU A 138 8.20 3.83 0.96
C LEU A 138 9.22 3.37 2.01
N PRO A 139 10.53 3.22 1.69
CA PRO A 139 11.53 2.87 2.71
C PRO A 139 11.56 3.87 3.87
N THR A 140 11.57 5.17 3.57
CA THR A 140 11.56 6.23 4.59
C THR A 140 10.31 6.14 5.47
N LEU A 141 9.14 5.89 4.88
CA LEU A 141 7.89 5.76 5.62
C LEU A 141 7.86 4.51 6.53
N PHE A 142 8.49 3.42 6.09
CA PHE A 142 8.64 2.24 6.94
C PHE A 142 9.68 2.47 8.05
N ASP A 143 10.79 3.14 7.73
CA ASP A 143 11.81 3.57 8.69
C ASP A 143 11.23 4.43 9.83
N ALA A 144 10.14 5.17 9.58
CA ALA A 144 9.39 5.90 10.60
C ALA A 144 8.71 5.01 11.65
N LEU A 145 8.16 3.86 11.22
CA LEU A 145 7.43 2.93 12.07
C LEU A 145 8.38 2.05 12.90
N LEU A 146 9.60 1.87 12.40
CA LEU A 146 10.60 0.97 12.94
C LEU A 146 10.93 1.12 14.42
N PRO A 147 11.07 2.33 15.00
CA PRO A 147 11.36 2.49 16.43
C PRO A 147 10.23 1.94 17.32
N GLU A 148 8.97 2.19 16.96
CA GLU A 148 7.81 1.71 17.73
C GLU A 148 7.72 0.17 17.68
N LEU A 149 7.95 -0.41 16.49
CA LEU A 149 7.99 -1.87 16.32
C LEU A 149 9.17 -2.50 17.09
N ARG A 150 10.30 -1.78 17.27
CA ARG A 150 11.39 -2.26 18.15
C ARG A 150 10.95 -2.23 19.61
N LEU A 151 10.38 -1.12 20.06
CA LEU A 151 9.94 -0.92 21.43
C LEU A 151 8.97 -2.02 21.86
N VAL A 152 7.93 -2.30 21.06
CA VAL A 152 6.99 -3.37 21.41
C VAL A 152 7.66 -4.75 21.37
N GLY A 153 8.68 -4.96 20.52
CA GLY A 153 9.46 -6.21 20.50
C GLY A 153 10.46 -6.36 21.65
N GLU A 154 10.77 -5.28 22.35
CA GLU A 154 11.55 -5.28 23.59
C GLU A 154 10.67 -5.45 24.82
N LEU A 155 9.35 -5.27 24.69
CA LEU A 155 8.40 -5.68 25.73
C LEU A 155 8.52 -7.20 25.88
N GLY A 156 8.95 -7.64 27.06
CA GLY A 156 9.01 -9.06 27.38
C GLY A 156 7.62 -9.66 27.58
N LEU A 157 7.57 -10.99 27.64
CA LEU A 157 6.34 -11.75 27.95
C LEU A 157 5.75 -11.40 29.33
N ASP A 158 6.52 -10.74 30.19
CA ASP A 158 6.10 -10.28 31.51
C ASP A 158 5.20 -9.03 31.45
N ASP A 159 5.17 -8.28 30.33
CA ASP A 159 4.17 -7.22 30.13
C ASP A 159 2.84 -7.85 29.65
N SER A 160 1.79 -7.69 30.46
CA SER A 160 0.46 -8.23 30.17
C SER A 160 -0.17 -7.70 28.88
N ARG A 161 0.35 -6.61 28.31
CA ARG A 161 -0.09 -6.01 27.05
C ARG A 161 0.77 -6.40 25.87
N TYR A 162 1.90 -7.09 26.07
CA TYR A 162 2.83 -7.42 24.99
C TYR A 162 2.13 -8.16 23.84
N ILE A 163 1.49 -9.29 24.16
CA ILE A 163 0.84 -10.16 23.15
C ILE A 163 -0.24 -9.40 22.39
N SER A 164 -1.10 -8.66 23.09
CA SER A 164 -2.20 -7.93 22.46
C SER A 164 -1.70 -6.75 21.62
N THR A 165 -0.66 -6.05 22.06
CA THR A 165 -0.07 -4.91 21.34
C THR A 165 0.69 -5.37 20.10
N GLU A 166 1.50 -6.42 20.22
CA GLU A 166 2.23 -7.03 19.11
C GLU A 166 1.25 -7.51 18.04
N HIS A 167 0.22 -8.26 18.44
CA HIS A 167 -0.77 -8.78 17.51
C HIS A 167 -1.55 -7.67 16.80
N LEU A 168 -1.95 -6.62 17.54
CA LEU A 168 -2.60 -5.44 16.97
C LEU A 168 -1.73 -4.82 15.88
N TYR A 169 -0.46 -4.52 16.19
CA TYR A 169 0.42 -3.81 15.25
C TYR A 169 0.72 -4.67 14.02
N SER A 170 1.06 -5.94 14.23
CA SER A 170 1.36 -6.88 13.15
C SER A 170 0.15 -7.08 12.23
N MET A 171 -1.05 -7.29 12.77
CA MET A 171 -2.27 -7.41 11.96
C MET A 171 -2.62 -6.12 11.20
N THR A 172 -2.51 -4.96 11.87
CA THR A 172 -2.84 -3.67 11.27
C THR A 172 -1.89 -3.35 10.13
N LEU A 173 -0.58 -3.53 10.33
CA LEU A 173 0.41 -3.26 9.30
C LEU A 173 0.29 -4.24 8.13
N ALA A 174 0.04 -5.52 8.39
CA ALA A 174 -0.21 -6.51 7.33
C ALA A 174 -1.38 -6.15 6.42
N LYS A 175 -2.53 -5.81 7.02
CA LYS A 175 -3.73 -5.41 6.28
C LYS A 175 -3.48 -4.12 5.51
N ALA A 176 -2.81 -3.14 6.12
CA ALA A 176 -2.47 -1.88 5.46
C ALA A 176 -1.53 -2.10 4.27
N LEU A 177 -0.54 -2.98 4.39
CA LEU A 177 0.38 -3.32 3.30
C LEU A 177 -0.31 -4.08 2.17
N SER A 178 -1.20 -5.03 2.48
CA SER A 178 -1.99 -5.73 1.48
C SER A 178 -2.87 -4.76 0.68
N GLN A 179 -3.44 -3.74 1.33
CA GLN A 179 -4.21 -2.69 0.65
C GLN A 179 -3.30 -1.78 -0.19
N LEU A 180 -2.17 -1.33 0.38
CA LEU A 180 -1.21 -0.49 -0.32
C LEU A 180 -0.67 -1.14 -1.61
N GLN A 181 -0.42 -2.46 -1.57
CA GLN A 181 0.05 -3.24 -2.72
C GLN A 181 -0.91 -3.21 -3.92
N LEU A 182 -2.21 -2.97 -3.72
CA LEU A 182 -3.19 -2.83 -4.80
C LEU A 182 -2.98 -1.58 -5.65
N TYR A 183 -2.25 -0.60 -5.12
CA TYR A 183 -1.99 0.68 -5.76
C TYR A 183 -0.59 0.78 -6.37
N LEU A 184 0.35 -0.06 -5.92
CA LEU A 184 1.73 -0.06 -6.38
C LEU A 184 1.90 -0.79 -7.71
N PRO A 185 2.88 -0.39 -8.54
CA PRO A 185 3.13 -1.04 -9.82
C PRO A 185 3.32 -2.55 -9.70
N ALA A 186 2.61 -3.26 -10.57
CA ALA A 186 2.94 -4.63 -10.87
C ALA A 186 4.18 -4.61 -11.76
N VAL A 187 5.26 -5.24 -11.29
CA VAL A 187 6.47 -5.43 -12.08
C VAL A 187 6.35 -6.78 -12.76
N ASP A 188 5.98 -6.77 -14.03
CA ASP A 188 5.84 -7.98 -14.84
C ASP A 188 7.23 -8.46 -15.30
N ASN A 189 7.40 -9.78 -15.41
CA ASN A 189 8.64 -10.42 -15.91
C ASN A 189 9.94 -10.11 -15.13
N MET A 190 9.85 -9.65 -13.89
CA MET A 190 11.02 -9.52 -13.02
C MET A 190 11.17 -10.73 -12.08
N PRO A 191 12.42 -11.13 -11.73
CA PRO A 191 12.65 -12.12 -10.69
C PRO A 191 11.96 -11.73 -9.39
N ILE A 192 11.26 -12.68 -8.78
CA ILE A 192 10.56 -12.48 -7.51
C ILE A 192 11.57 -12.61 -6.37
N ALA A 193 11.66 -11.57 -5.54
CA ALA A 193 12.37 -11.66 -4.26
C ALA A 193 11.45 -12.26 -3.21
N ILE A 194 11.90 -13.32 -2.54
CA ILE A 194 11.20 -13.95 -1.42
C ILE A 194 11.94 -13.57 -0.14
N GLY A 195 11.24 -12.89 0.76
CA GLY A 195 11.71 -12.59 2.11
C GLY A 195 11.06 -13.52 3.13
N GLY A 196 11.80 -13.87 4.19
CA GLY A 196 11.31 -14.71 5.27
C GLY A 196 12.31 -14.78 6.42
N THR A 197 11.89 -15.44 7.49
CA THR A 197 12.75 -15.78 8.62
C THR A 197 13.00 -17.29 8.66
N LEU A 198 14.00 -17.73 9.44
CA LEU A 198 14.28 -19.13 9.69
C LEU A 198 13.29 -19.68 10.73
N ALA A 199 12.72 -20.85 10.50
CA ALA A 199 12.03 -21.56 11.57
C ALA A 199 13.00 -21.83 12.74
N PRO A 200 12.58 -21.69 14.01
CA PRO A 200 11.21 -21.57 14.52
C PRO A 200 10.79 -20.13 14.89
N ASP A 201 11.37 -19.12 14.24
CA ASP A 201 11.03 -17.73 14.51
C ASP A 201 9.55 -17.48 14.14
N PRO A 202 8.72 -16.99 15.08
CA PRO A 202 7.27 -16.81 14.89
C PRO A 202 6.89 -15.81 13.78
#